data_AF-A0A3L7RPB6-F1
#
_entry.id   AF-A0A3L7RPB6-F1
#
_cell.length_a   1.000
_cell.length_b   1.000
_cell.length_c   1.000
_cell.angle_alpha   90.00
_cell.angle_beta   90.00
_cell.angle_gamma   90.00
#
_symmetry.space_group_name_H-M   'P 1'
#
loop_
_entity.id
_entity.type
_entity.pdbx_description
1 polymer ?
#
loop_
_entity_poly.entity_id
_entity_poly.type
_entity_poly.pdbx_seq_one_letter_code
_entity_poly.pdbx_strand_id
1 'polypeptide(L)'
;MNEDIDRMETDLTKKLQAMAADVSVTPRHWRLSDIFTIKTIDVMSILAITAIGAGLFTGTLTRLAALGGAAFLLLTYLAVPPFPWLPTPPLNEGNYVFINKNFVEMMALLVLAATPSGRWFGLDAVIMPLFFRDSEKA
;
A
#
# COMPACT_ATOMS: atom_id res chain seq x y z
N MET A 1 -55.22 -10.34 -15.56
CA MET A 1 -54.79 -8.93 -15.46
C MET A 1 -54.38 -8.55 -14.04
N ASN A 2 -55.26 -8.58 -13.02
CA ASN A 2 -54.80 -8.36 -11.63
C ASN A 2 -53.88 -9.48 -11.11
N GLU A 3 -54.16 -10.75 -11.45
CA GLU A 3 -53.31 -11.87 -11.02
C GLU A 3 -51.90 -11.85 -11.63
N ASP A 4 -51.74 -11.25 -12.81
CA ASP A 4 -50.44 -11.16 -13.49
C ASP A 4 -49.55 -10.08 -12.86
N ILE A 5 -50.17 -9.01 -12.34
CA ILE A 5 -49.48 -7.94 -11.62
C ILE A 5 -48.96 -8.46 -10.27
N ASP A 6 -49.78 -9.21 -9.53
CA ASP A 6 -49.36 -9.81 -8.25
C ASP A 6 -48.23 -10.84 -8.44
N ARG A 7 -48.24 -11.58 -9.57
CA ARG A 7 -47.14 -12.50 -9.93
C ARG A 7 -45.83 -11.76 -10.24
N MET A 8 -45.90 -10.61 -10.91
CA MET A 8 -44.71 -9.81 -11.20
C MET A 8 -44.10 -9.18 -9.95
N GLU A 9 -44.91 -8.68 -9.01
CA GLU A 9 -44.42 -8.16 -7.73
C GLU A 9 -43.77 -9.25 -6.87
N THR A 10 -44.36 -10.44 -6.85
CA THR A 10 -43.78 -11.59 -6.12
C THR A 10 -42.48 -12.11 -6.75
N ASP A 11 -42.35 -12.04 -8.07
CA ASP A 11 -41.09 -12.39 -8.75
C ASP A 11 -40.02 -11.31 -8.61
N LEU A 12 -40.40 -10.02 -8.62
CA LEU A 12 -39.50 -8.91 -8.38
C LEU A 12 -38.97 -8.95 -6.95
N THR A 13 -39.83 -9.17 -5.96
CA THR A 13 -39.41 -9.30 -4.55
C THR A 13 -38.48 -10.50 -4.34
N LYS A 14 -38.76 -11.64 -4.98
CA LYS A 14 -37.86 -12.81 -4.96
C LYS A 14 -36.51 -12.51 -5.63
N LYS A 15 -36.50 -11.82 -6.79
CA LYS A 15 -35.26 -11.47 -7.49
C LYS A 15 -34.45 -10.41 -6.75
N LEU A 16 -35.11 -9.44 -6.13
CA LEU A 16 -34.48 -8.45 -5.27
C LEU A 16 -33.89 -9.11 -4.03
N GLN A 17 -34.57 -10.08 -3.41
CA GLN A 17 -34.00 -10.87 -2.31
C GLN A 17 -32.83 -11.75 -2.76
N ALA A 18 -32.91 -12.38 -3.94
CA ALA A 18 -31.82 -13.19 -4.47
C ALA A 18 -30.58 -12.35 -4.83
N MET A 19 -30.79 -11.15 -5.40
CA MET A 19 -29.71 -10.21 -5.71
C MET A 19 -29.16 -9.53 -4.44
N ALA A 20 -29.99 -9.26 -3.43
CA ALA A 20 -29.55 -8.77 -2.13
C ALA A 20 -28.70 -9.81 -1.38
N ALA A 21 -29.05 -11.10 -1.47
CA ALA A 21 -28.29 -12.19 -0.86
C ALA A 21 -26.91 -12.41 -1.52
N ASP A 22 -26.75 -12.05 -2.79
CA ASP A 22 -25.47 -12.08 -3.52
C ASP A 22 -24.62 -10.82 -3.25
N VAL A 23 -25.26 -9.66 -3.13
CA VAL A 23 -24.60 -8.36 -2.88
C VAL A 23 -24.16 -8.21 -1.42
N SER A 24 -24.88 -8.77 -0.45
CA SER A 24 -24.45 -8.77 0.96
C SER A 24 -23.50 -9.94 1.22
N VAL A 25 -22.24 -9.77 0.81
CA VAL A 25 -21.10 -10.50 1.37
C VAL A 25 -21.28 -12.02 1.28
N THR A 26 -20.90 -12.63 0.15
CA THR A 26 -20.45 -14.03 0.23
C THR A 26 -19.46 -14.09 1.39
N PRO A 27 -19.73 -14.83 2.50
CA PRO A 27 -18.76 -14.95 3.56
C PRO A 27 -17.55 -15.61 2.91
N ARG A 28 -16.48 -14.81 2.72
CA ARG A 28 -15.15 -15.34 2.51
C ARG A 28 -15.03 -16.42 3.58
N HIS A 29 -14.85 -17.68 3.18
CA HIS A 29 -14.75 -18.78 4.12
C HIS A 29 -13.46 -18.55 4.92
N TRP A 30 -13.54 -17.78 5.99
CA TRP A 30 -12.39 -17.42 6.81
C TRP A 30 -11.90 -18.71 7.45
N ARG A 31 -10.90 -19.37 6.85
CA ARG A 31 -10.15 -20.35 7.61
C ARG A 31 -9.52 -19.55 8.74
N LEU A 32 -9.66 -19.98 9.98
CA LEU A 32 -9.04 -19.30 11.12
C LEU A 32 -7.53 -19.10 10.90
N SER A 33 -6.90 -19.98 10.11
CA SER A 33 -5.52 -19.82 9.60
C SER A 33 -5.31 -18.52 8.82
N ASP A 34 -6.25 -18.16 7.95
CA ASP A 34 -6.12 -17.03 7.04
C ASP A 34 -6.23 -15.70 7.80
N ILE A 35 -6.99 -15.68 8.90
CA ILE A 35 -7.10 -14.50 9.77
C ILE A 35 -5.75 -14.16 10.39
N PHE A 36 -5.03 -15.15 10.90
CA PHE A 36 -3.69 -14.93 11.44
C PHE A 36 -2.70 -14.55 10.34
N THR A 37 -2.73 -15.22 9.18
CA THR A 37 -1.82 -14.92 8.06
C THR A 37 -2.01 -13.50 7.53
N ILE A 38 -3.25 -13.08 7.27
CA ILE A 38 -3.54 -11.74 6.75
C ILE A 38 -3.15 -10.67 7.77
N LYS A 39 -3.47 -10.88 9.06
CA LYS A 39 -3.15 -9.92 10.12
C LYS A 39 -1.64 -9.78 10.35
N THR A 40 -0.88 -10.87 10.24
CA THR A 40 0.59 -10.80 10.33
C THR A 40 1.17 -9.98 9.16
N ILE A 41 0.69 -10.21 7.94
CA ILE A 41 1.15 -9.49 6.75
C ILE A 41 0.79 -8.00 6.85
N ASP A 42 -0.39 -7.68 7.37
CA ASP A 42 -0.85 -6.30 7.59
C ASP A 42 0.06 -5.55 8.57
N VAL A 43 0.33 -6.14 9.73
CA VAL A 43 1.26 -5.57 10.72
C VAL A 43 2.68 -5.43 10.15
N MET A 44 3.16 -6.44 9.43
CA MET A 44 4.49 -6.40 8.78
C MET A 44 4.57 -5.28 7.73
N SER A 45 3.50 -5.05 6.98
CA SER A 45 3.43 -3.98 5.97
C SER A 45 3.48 -2.61 6.64
N ILE A 46 2.71 -2.42 7.72
CA ILE A 46 2.72 -1.18 8.51
C ILE A 46 4.11 -0.93 9.09
N LEU A 47 4.73 -1.95 9.70
CA LEU A 47 6.07 -1.84 10.28
C LEU A 47 7.13 -1.56 9.21
N ALA A 48 7.05 -2.20 8.05
CA ALA A 48 7.99 -1.99 6.95
C ALA A 48 7.97 -0.55 6.45
N ILE A 49 6.79 -0.02 6.08
CA ILE A 49 6.67 1.35 5.58
C ILE A 49 7.07 2.37 6.67
N THR A 50 6.66 2.13 7.92
CA THR A 50 7.00 3.01 9.05
C THR A 50 8.52 3.05 9.28
N ALA A 51 9.18 1.89 9.27
CA ALA A 51 10.63 1.80 9.44
C ALA A 51 11.39 2.45 8.28
N ILE A 52 10.92 2.26 7.04
CA ILE A 52 11.48 2.91 5.85
C ILE A 52 11.34 4.43 5.95
N GLY A 53 10.14 4.93 6.26
CA GLY A 53 9.88 6.36 6.45
C GLY A 53 10.73 6.96 7.57
N ALA A 54 10.86 6.27 8.70
CA ALA A 54 11.73 6.67 9.80
C ALA A 54 13.22 6.70 9.39
N GLY A 55 13.67 5.74 8.58
CA GLY A 55 15.02 5.72 8.00
C GLY A 55 15.27 6.90 7.06
N LEU A 56 14.29 7.24 6.22
CA LEU A 56 14.36 8.42 5.36
C LEU A 56 14.38 9.73 6.17
N PHE A 57 13.54 9.85 7.20
CA PHE A 57 13.48 11.04 8.06
C PHE A 57 14.74 11.25 8.89
N THR A 58 15.28 10.18 9.48
CA THR A 58 16.53 10.25 10.24
C THR A 58 17.74 10.39 9.32
N GLY A 59 17.60 10.12 8.02
CA GLY A 59 18.67 10.27 7.05
C GLY A 59 19.83 9.28 7.24
N THR A 60 19.61 8.20 8.01
CA THR A 60 20.55 7.09 8.17
C THR A 60 20.32 6.08 7.03
N LEU A 61 21.38 5.67 6.31
CA LEU A 61 21.27 4.70 5.21
C LEU A 61 20.25 5.06 4.11
N THR A 62 20.11 6.36 3.79
CA THR A 62 19.11 6.91 2.83
C THR A 62 18.96 6.13 1.53
N ARG A 63 20.06 5.62 0.95
CA ARG A 63 20.00 4.82 -0.28
C ARG A 63 19.32 3.46 -0.09
N LEU A 64 19.64 2.75 1.00
CA LEU A 64 19.02 1.46 1.29
C LEU A 64 17.56 1.62 1.68
N ALA A 65 17.24 2.66 2.46
CA ALA A 65 15.87 2.94 2.85
C ALA A 65 15.01 3.34 1.64
N ALA A 66 15.52 4.19 0.73
CA ALA A 66 14.82 4.56 -0.49
C ALA A 66 14.63 3.37 -1.46
N LEU A 67 15.64 2.52 -1.63
CA LEU A 67 15.51 1.28 -2.42
C LEU A 67 14.52 0.31 -1.79
N GLY A 68 14.53 0.16 -0.46
CA GLY A 68 13.58 -0.67 0.27
C GLY A 68 12.14 -0.19 0.10
N GLY A 69 11.89 1.12 0.19
CA GLY A 69 10.57 1.71 -0.06
C GLY A 69 10.12 1.56 -1.51
N ALA A 70 11.01 1.80 -2.48
CA ALA A 70 10.71 1.59 -3.89
C ALA A 70 10.35 0.12 -4.18
N ALA A 71 11.12 -0.82 -3.62
CA ALA A 71 10.85 -2.25 -3.77
C ALA A 71 9.52 -2.66 -3.11
N PHE A 72 9.22 -2.13 -1.92
CA PHE A 72 7.96 -2.40 -1.23
C PHE A 72 6.76 -1.91 -2.05
N LEU A 73 6.79 -0.66 -2.53
CA LEU A 73 5.73 -0.09 -3.36
C LEU A 73 5.60 -0.81 -4.70
N LEU A 74 6.70 -1.26 -5.29
CA LEU A 74 6.68 -2.08 -6.51
C LEU A 74 5.93 -3.40 -6.27
N LEU A 75 6.20 -4.09 -5.16
CA LEU A 75 5.47 -5.31 -4.80
C LEU A 75 3.97 -5.04 -4.64
N THR A 76 3.60 -3.95 -3.97
CA THR A 76 2.19 -3.56 -3.80
C THR A 76 1.53 -3.23 -5.14
N TYR A 77 2.24 -2.54 -6.03
CA TYR A 77 1.75 -2.20 -7.36
C TYR A 77 1.54 -3.45 -8.24
N LEU A 78 2.43 -4.43 -8.15
CA LEU A 78 2.31 -5.70 -8.87
C LEU A 78 1.23 -6.62 -8.29
N ALA A 79 0.96 -6.55 -6.98
CA ALA A 79 -0.06 -7.36 -6.33
C ALA A 79 -1.49 -6.96 -6.77
N VAL A 80 -1.73 -5.66 -6.95
CA VAL A 80 -3.03 -5.12 -7.40
C VAL A 80 -2.80 -4.02 -8.44
N PRO A 81 -2.53 -4.39 -9.70
CA PRO A 81 -2.26 -3.41 -10.75
C PRO A 81 -3.54 -2.60 -11.07
N PRO A 82 -3.44 -1.26 -11.22
CA PRO A 82 -4.58 -0.40 -11.51
C PRO A 82 -4.94 -0.48 -13.01
N PHE A 83 -5.61 -1.55 -13.42
CA PHE A 83 -6.08 -1.70 -14.80
C PHE A 83 -7.51 -1.16 -14.96
N PRO A 84 -7.82 -0.51 -16.10
CA PRO A 84 -9.10 0.18 -16.31
C PRO A 84 -10.32 -0.76 -16.39
N TRP A 85 -10.11 -2.06 -16.58
CA TRP A 85 -11.17 -3.07 -16.63
C TRP A 85 -11.40 -3.81 -15.29
N LEU A 86 -10.56 -3.58 -14.28
CA LEU A 86 -10.77 -4.13 -12.93
C LEU A 86 -11.65 -3.19 -12.09
N PRO A 87 -12.45 -3.74 -11.16
CA PRO A 87 -13.22 -2.92 -10.23
C PRO A 87 -12.28 -2.02 -9.42
N THR A 88 -12.60 -0.73 -9.37
CA THR A 88 -11.81 0.25 -8.62
C THR A 88 -11.86 -0.09 -7.12
N PRO A 89 -10.70 -0.13 -6.42
CA PRO A 89 -10.67 -0.29 -4.98
C PRO A 89 -11.55 0.78 -4.29
N PRO A 90 -12.30 0.42 -3.22
CA PRO A 90 -13.25 1.32 -2.57
C PRO A 90 -12.63 2.56 -1.92
N LEU A 91 -11.30 2.59 -1.74
CA LEU A 91 -10.53 3.70 -1.18
C LEU A 91 -9.67 4.46 -2.21
N ASN A 92 -9.94 4.33 -3.51
CA ASN A 92 -9.19 5.07 -4.52
C ASN A 92 -9.55 6.57 -4.54
N GLU A 93 -8.54 7.43 -4.47
CA GLU A 93 -8.68 8.90 -4.50
C GLU A 93 -8.91 9.48 -5.94
N GLY A 94 -9.11 8.64 -6.98
CA GLY A 94 -9.31 9.11 -8.35
C GLY A 94 -9.48 8.01 -9.41
N ASN A 95 -9.72 8.40 -10.67
CA ASN A 95 -9.79 7.50 -11.82
C ASN A 95 -8.38 7.27 -12.40
N TYR A 96 -7.71 6.22 -11.94
CA TYR A 96 -6.36 5.87 -12.38
C TYR A 96 -6.42 4.83 -13.51
N VAL A 97 -5.98 5.20 -14.71
CA VAL A 97 -5.94 4.27 -15.86
C VAL A 97 -4.70 3.37 -15.81
N PHE A 98 -3.54 3.92 -15.42
CA PHE A 98 -2.28 3.18 -15.33
C PHE A 98 -1.35 3.66 -14.20
N ILE A 99 -1.48 4.91 -13.77
CA ILE A 99 -0.54 5.53 -12.82
C ILE A 99 -1.33 5.90 -11.56
N ASN A 100 -0.98 5.28 -10.43
CA ASN A 100 -1.52 5.58 -9.11
C ASN A 100 -0.46 6.33 -8.27
N LYS A 101 -0.84 6.90 -7.13
CA LYS A 101 0.04 7.58 -6.17
C LYS A 101 1.22 6.71 -5.74
N ASN A 102 1.01 5.42 -5.48
CA ASN A 102 2.08 4.50 -5.11
C ASN A 102 3.17 4.39 -6.20
N PHE A 103 2.77 4.48 -7.48
CA PHE A 103 3.73 4.46 -8.59
C PHE A 103 4.55 5.75 -8.63
N VAL A 104 3.90 6.90 -8.45
CA VAL A 104 4.56 8.21 -8.39
C VAL A 104 5.52 8.27 -7.18
N GLU A 105 5.10 7.75 -6.04
CA GLU A 105 5.91 7.68 -4.81
C GLU A 105 7.13 6.77 -4.99
N MET A 106 6.96 5.61 -5.62
CA MET A 106 8.08 4.74 -6.00
C MET A 106 9.08 5.46 -6.92
N MET A 107 8.61 6.19 -7.93
CA MET A 107 9.48 6.99 -8.81
C MET A 107 10.22 8.07 -8.03
N ALA A 108 9.56 8.73 -7.09
CA ALA A 108 10.19 9.71 -6.21
C ALA A 108 11.30 9.08 -5.33
N LEU A 109 11.05 7.89 -4.78
CA LEU A 109 12.05 7.15 -4.01
C LEU A 109 13.25 6.70 -4.85
N LEU A 110 13.04 6.29 -6.11
CA LEU A 110 14.14 5.97 -7.04
C LEU A 110 14.98 7.20 -7.37
N VAL A 111 14.35 8.36 -7.61
CA VAL A 111 15.05 9.63 -7.79
C VAL A 111 15.86 9.99 -6.53
N LEU A 112 15.27 9.77 -5.35
CA LEU A 112 15.94 10.01 -4.07
C LEU A 112 17.11 9.04 -3.84
N ALA A 113 17.01 7.79 -4.29
CA ALA A 113 18.10 6.81 -4.23
C ALA A 113 19.23 7.14 -5.21
N ALA A 114 18.91 7.66 -6.39
CA ALA A 114 19.88 8.11 -7.39
C ALA A 114 20.60 9.41 -6.97
N THR A 115 19.90 10.27 -6.22
CA THR A 115 20.46 11.52 -5.70
C THR A 115 21.32 11.23 -4.45
N PRO A 116 22.55 11.77 -4.32
CA PRO A 116 23.37 11.63 -3.11
C PRO A 116 22.87 12.49 -1.93
N SER A 117 21.59 12.34 -1.57
CA SER A 117 20.91 13.08 -0.49
C SER A 117 21.50 12.79 0.90
N GLY A 118 21.94 11.55 1.14
CA GLY A 118 22.55 11.13 2.40
C GLY A 118 23.84 11.85 2.78
N ARG A 119 24.60 12.37 1.80
CA ARG A 119 25.89 13.06 2.04
C ARG A 119 25.72 14.50 2.53
N TRP A 120 24.58 15.13 2.24
CA TRP A 120 24.32 16.54 2.54
C TRP A 120 23.30 16.75 3.66
N PHE A 121 22.31 15.87 3.79
CA PHE A 121 21.19 16.02 4.74
C PHE A 121 21.04 14.86 5.74
N GLY A 122 21.85 13.81 5.64
CA GLY A 122 21.75 12.64 6.52
C GLY A 122 22.47 12.83 7.86
N LEU A 123 21.94 12.23 8.94
CA LEU A 123 22.64 12.10 10.23
C LEU A 123 24.03 11.46 10.07
N ASP A 124 24.20 10.64 9.02
CA ASP A 124 25.45 10.02 8.61
C ASP A 124 26.55 11.05 8.27
N ALA A 125 26.19 12.23 7.77
CA ALA A 125 27.12 13.33 7.49
C ALA A 125 27.53 14.10 8.76
N VAL A 126 26.72 14.06 9.82
CA VAL A 126 26.97 14.79 11.08
C VAL A 126 27.76 13.93 12.07
N ILE A 127 27.49 12.61 12.14
CA ILE A 127 28.13 11.71 13.11
C ILE A 127 29.59 11.41 12.73
N MET A 128 29.89 11.26 11.44
CA MET A 128 31.24 10.91 10.96
C MET A 128 32.31 11.96 11.33
N PRO A 129 32.14 13.28 11.10
CA PRO A 129 33.14 14.27 11.49
C PRO A 129 33.21 14.52 13.01
N LEU A 130 32.15 14.21 13.76
CA LEU A 130 32.12 14.41 15.22
C LEU A 130 32.92 13.32 15.96
N PHE A 131 32.97 12.10 15.43
CA PHE A 131 33.70 10.98 16.05
C PHE A 131 35.22 11.00 15.76
N PHE A 132 35.65 11.57 14.62
CA PHE A 132 37.07 11.61 14.24
C PHE A 132 37.84 12.86 14.70
N ARG A 133 37.21 13.79 15.43
CA ARG A 133 37.85 15.06 15.83
C ARG A 133 38.68 14.98 17.13
N ASP A 134 38.62 13.88 17.87
CA ASP A 134 39.31 13.77 19.17
C ASP A 134 40.70 13.12 19.10
N SER A 135 41.16 12.64 17.94
CA SER A 135 42.44 11.91 17.87
C SER A 135 43.67 12.76 17.49
N GLU A 136 43.53 14.06 17.24
CA GLU A 136 44.65 14.95 16.83
C GLU A 136 45.26 15.75 18.00
N LYS A 137 44.93 15.42 19.26
CA LYS A 137 45.46 16.13 20.44
C LYS A 137 46.11 15.25 21.52
N ALA A 138 46.58 14.05 21.18
CA ALA A 138 47.36 13.20 22.09
C ALA A 138 48.77 12.97 21.56
#